data_AF-A0A3Q3C4G0-F1
#
_entry.id   AF-A0A3Q3C4G0-F1
#
_cell.length_a   1.000
_cell.length_b   1.000
_cell.length_c   1.000
_cell.angle_alpha   90.00
_cell.angle_beta   90.00
_cell.angle_gamma   90.00
#
_symmetry.space_group_name_H-M   'P 1'
#
loop_
_entity.id
_entity.type
_entity.pdbx_description
1 polymer ?
#
loop_
_entity_poly.entity_id
_entity_poly.type
_entity_poly.pdbx_seq_one_letter_code
_entity_poly.pdbx_strand_id
1 'polypeptide(L)'
;MVISVHLILHSMLSILAGTLTDGTIINLEEFEGRSVSFQCSHRLAGSNNKYFCKDPSESGRIALMDSGDGSFTVTFSNLQLSDSQKYWCAVERTGFDTYVEVQLTVKKGIYGCGYEPSYAMSCFFDI
;
A
#
# COMPACT_ATOMS: atom_id res chain seq x y z
N MET A 1 4.88 -40.43 30.16
CA MET A 1 3.72 -39.85 29.46
C MET A 1 3.69 -38.31 29.45
N VAL A 2 4.64 -37.61 30.10
CA VAL A 2 4.72 -36.13 30.11
C VAL A 2 5.71 -35.55 29.08
N ILE A 3 6.58 -36.38 28.52
CA ILE A 3 7.64 -35.96 27.57
C ILE A 3 7.08 -35.85 26.13
N SER A 4 6.10 -36.69 25.76
CA SER A 4 5.48 -36.65 24.42
C SER A 4 4.52 -35.47 24.23
N VAL A 5 3.87 -34.97 25.29
CA VAL A 5 2.95 -33.82 25.20
C VAL A 5 3.73 -32.49 25.05
N HIS A 6 4.91 -32.42 25.67
CA HIS A 6 5.77 -31.24 25.64
C HIS A 6 6.41 -30.99 24.26
N LEU A 7 6.60 -32.03 23.45
CA LEU A 7 7.15 -31.92 22.09
C LEU A 7 6.07 -31.55 21.05
N ILE A 8 4.81 -31.93 21.28
CA ILE A 8 3.69 -31.56 20.41
C ILE A 8 3.38 -30.06 20.56
N LEU A 9 3.51 -29.49 21.76
CA LEU A 9 3.31 -28.05 22.00
C LEU A 9 4.38 -27.19 21.33
N HIS A 10 5.65 -27.63 21.34
CA HIS A 10 6.73 -26.93 20.63
C HIS A 10 6.60 -27.06 19.10
N SER A 11 6.14 -28.21 18.59
CA SER A 11 5.90 -28.40 17.16
C SER A 11 4.79 -27.49 16.62
N MET A 12 3.78 -27.16 17.43
CA MET A 12 2.69 -26.24 17.04
C MET A 12 3.10 -24.77 17.17
N LEU A 13 4.06 -24.45 18.04
CA LEU A 13 4.61 -23.09 18.18
C LEU A 13 5.46 -22.69 16.96
N SER A 14 6.16 -23.65 16.34
CA SER A 14 6.94 -23.44 15.11
C SER A 14 6.08 -23.11 13.88
N ILE A 15 4.78 -23.44 13.89
CA ILE A 15 3.86 -23.14 12.78
C ILE A 15 3.21 -21.76 12.93
N LEU A 16 3.43 -21.06 14.06
CA LEU A 16 2.86 -19.72 14.30
C LEU A 16 3.85 -18.56 14.06
N ALA A 17 5.08 -18.85 13.61
CA ALA A 17 6.04 -17.83 13.19
C ALA A 17 6.05 -17.60 11.66
N GLY A 18 5.00 -18.04 10.96
CA GLY A 18 4.68 -17.48 9.65
C GLY A 18 4.23 -16.04 9.87
N THR A 19 5.14 -15.08 9.72
CA THR A 19 4.82 -13.66 9.76
C THR A 19 3.61 -13.41 8.85
N LEU A 20 2.48 -13.00 9.42
CA LEU A 20 1.29 -12.55 8.66
C LEU A 20 1.51 -11.16 8.05
N THR A 21 2.74 -10.77 7.80
CA THR A 21 3.03 -9.73 6.82
C THR A 21 2.82 -10.38 5.47
N ASP A 22 1.80 -9.97 4.74
CA ASP A 22 1.90 -10.10 3.29
C ASP A 22 3.11 -9.24 2.94
N GLY A 23 4.28 -9.86 2.69
CA GLY A 23 5.57 -9.17 2.48
C GLY A 23 5.60 -8.35 1.19
N THR A 24 4.43 -7.93 0.71
CA THR A 24 4.16 -7.24 -0.52
C THR A 24 4.29 -5.75 -0.24
N ILE A 25 5.21 -5.11 -0.95
CA ILE A 25 5.31 -3.66 -1.01
C ILE A 25 4.71 -3.23 -2.34
N ILE A 26 3.72 -2.35 -2.32
CA ILE A 26 3.14 -1.74 -3.52
C ILE A 26 3.92 -0.46 -3.80
N ASN A 27 4.60 -0.39 -4.94
CA ASN A 27 5.32 0.80 -5.38
C ASN A 27 4.54 1.48 -6.51
N LEU A 28 4.25 2.76 -6.33
CA LEU A 28 3.53 3.57 -7.30
C LEU A 28 4.33 4.82 -7.62
N GLU A 29 4.53 5.07 -8.90
CA GLU A 29 5.05 6.33 -9.40
C GLU A 29 3.98 7.00 -10.25
N GLU A 30 3.58 8.20 -9.85
CA GLU A 30 2.49 8.94 -10.49
C GLU A 30 2.85 10.41 -10.63
N PHE A 31 2.05 11.14 -11.39
CA PHE A 31 2.27 12.57 -11.63
C PHE A 31 1.30 13.45 -10.84
N GLU A 32 1.78 14.64 -10.46
CA GLU A 32 0.98 15.68 -9.79
C GLU A 32 -0.28 16.01 -10.60
N GLY A 33 -1.40 16.23 -9.89
CA GLY A 33 -2.71 16.54 -10.47
C GLY A 33 -3.53 15.32 -10.88
N ARG A 34 -2.94 14.13 -10.96
CA ARG A 34 -3.66 12.91 -11.37
C ARG A 34 -4.47 12.27 -10.26
N SER A 35 -5.30 11.32 -10.65
CA SER A 35 -5.93 10.38 -9.73
C SER A 35 -5.36 8.99 -9.96
N VAL A 36 -4.98 8.32 -8.88
CA VAL A 36 -4.48 6.93 -8.90
C VAL A 36 -5.34 6.08 -8.00
N SER A 37 -5.58 4.83 -8.41
CA SER A 37 -6.25 3.84 -7.58
C SER A 37 -5.41 2.58 -7.52
N PHE A 38 -5.28 2.00 -6.35
CA PHE A 38 -4.59 0.74 -6.13
C PHE A 38 -5.35 -0.10 -5.13
N GLN A 39 -5.20 -1.42 -5.26
CA GLN A 39 -5.89 -2.37 -4.39
C GLN A 39 -4.93 -2.94 -3.37
N CYS A 40 -5.37 -2.96 -2.12
CA CYS A 40 -4.75 -3.68 -1.02
C CYS A 40 -5.52 -4.95 -0.75
N SER A 41 -4.83 -6.09 -0.69
CA SER A 41 -5.43 -7.41 -0.57
C SER A 41 -4.89 -8.12 0.66
N HIS A 42 -5.77 -8.57 1.55
CA HIS A 42 -5.40 -9.31 2.74
C HIS A 42 -6.08 -10.67 2.76
N ARG A 43 -5.29 -11.71 3.01
CA ARG A 43 -5.80 -13.09 3.05
C ARG A 43 -6.76 -13.27 4.23
N LEU A 44 -7.94 -13.89 4.00
CA LEU A 44 -8.94 -14.12 5.06
C LEU A 44 -9.34 -12.83 5.81
N ALA A 45 -9.64 -11.75 5.06
CA ALA A 45 -9.96 -10.44 5.63
C ALA A 45 -11.34 -9.89 5.22
N GLY A 46 -12.21 -10.71 4.60
CA GLY A 46 -13.49 -10.25 4.04
C GLY A 46 -14.35 -9.48 5.03
N SER A 47 -14.56 -10.05 6.21
CA SER A 47 -15.38 -9.48 7.29
C SER A 47 -14.62 -8.55 8.24
N ASN A 48 -13.34 -8.26 7.98
CA ASN A 48 -12.53 -7.44 8.86
C ASN A 48 -12.63 -5.96 8.51
N ASN A 49 -12.45 -5.11 9.53
CA ASN A 49 -12.29 -3.67 9.34
C ASN A 49 -10.96 -3.39 8.64
N LYS A 50 -10.99 -2.50 7.65
CA LYS A 50 -9.86 -2.16 6.79
C LYS A 50 -9.58 -0.68 6.94
N TYR A 51 -8.31 -0.32 7.06
CA TYR A 51 -7.85 1.03 7.35
C TYR A 51 -6.72 1.40 6.38
N PHE A 52 -6.64 2.68 6.07
CA PHE A 52 -5.52 3.23 5.32
C PHE A 52 -4.82 4.28 6.17
N CYS A 53 -3.62 3.95 6.61
CA CYS A 53 -2.83 4.74 7.54
C CYS A 53 -1.84 5.62 6.78
N LYS A 54 -1.84 6.89 7.15
CA LYS A 54 -0.91 7.92 6.68
C LYS A 54 -0.35 8.65 7.91
N ASP A 55 0.91 9.08 7.83
CA ASP A 55 1.44 10.06 8.78
C ASP A 55 0.56 11.35 8.79
N PRO A 56 0.36 12.00 9.96
CA PRO A 56 -0.69 12.99 10.16
C PRO A 56 -0.63 14.13 9.12
N SER A 57 -1.65 14.18 8.25
CA SER A 57 -1.89 15.24 7.26
C SER A 57 -3.32 15.15 6.70
N GLU A 58 -3.77 16.18 5.96
CA GLU A 58 -5.17 16.35 5.55
C GLU A 58 -5.75 15.16 4.76
N SER A 59 -6.93 14.70 5.20
CA SER A 59 -7.57 13.44 4.77
C SER A 59 -8.63 13.58 3.67
N GLY A 60 -8.77 14.76 3.04
CA GLY A 60 -9.91 15.04 2.15
C GLY A 60 -9.82 14.46 0.74
N ARG A 61 -8.65 14.00 0.30
CA ARG A 61 -8.36 13.61 -1.10
C ARG A 61 -8.17 12.10 -1.31
N ILE A 62 -8.46 11.31 -0.27
CA ILE A 62 -8.26 9.86 -0.27
C ILE A 62 -9.61 9.20 0.00
N ALA A 63 -10.02 8.29 -0.88
CA ALA A 63 -11.24 7.50 -0.75
C ALA A 63 -10.91 6.01 -0.59
N LEU A 64 -11.73 5.30 0.20
CA LEU A 64 -11.61 3.87 0.45
C LEU A 64 -12.88 3.16 0.02
N MET A 65 -12.72 2.06 -0.71
CA MET A 65 -13.82 1.20 -1.15
C MET A 65 -13.51 -0.26 -0.84
N ASP A 66 -14.29 -0.87 0.04
CA ASP A 66 -14.15 -2.28 0.42
C ASP A 66 -14.82 -3.20 -0.63
N SER A 67 -14.09 -4.23 -1.06
CA SER A 67 -14.58 -5.23 -2.01
C SER A 67 -15.33 -6.38 -1.32
N GLY A 68 -15.19 -6.55 -0.01
CA GLY A 68 -15.87 -7.58 0.79
C GLY A 68 -15.24 -8.99 0.73
N ASP A 69 -14.21 -9.19 -0.10
CA ASP A 69 -13.46 -10.44 -0.26
C ASP A 69 -12.13 -10.46 0.51
N GLY A 70 -11.84 -9.37 1.24
CA GLY A 70 -10.59 -9.15 1.96
C GLY A 70 -9.68 -8.15 1.27
N SER A 71 -10.10 -7.65 0.12
CA SER A 71 -9.45 -6.56 -0.58
C SER A 71 -10.22 -5.25 -0.46
N PHE A 72 -9.51 -4.14 -0.58
CA PHE A 72 -10.09 -2.81 -0.65
C PHE A 72 -9.25 -1.92 -1.56
N THR A 73 -9.92 -1.00 -2.23
CA THR A 73 -9.30 -0.04 -3.14
C THR A 73 -9.10 1.28 -2.43
N VAL A 74 -7.90 1.82 -2.56
CA VAL A 74 -7.55 3.17 -2.14
C VAL A 74 -7.44 4.04 -3.38
N THR A 75 -8.13 5.17 -3.39
CA THR A 75 -8.10 6.14 -4.49
C THR A 75 -7.60 7.48 -3.97
N PHE A 76 -6.51 7.96 -4.56
CA PHE A 76 -6.05 9.34 -4.38
C PHE A 76 -6.59 10.18 -5.52
N SER A 77 -7.13 11.35 -5.20
CA SER A 77 -7.57 12.34 -6.18
C SER A 77 -6.69 13.58 -6.13
N ASN A 78 -6.36 14.12 -7.31
CA ASN A 78 -5.55 15.33 -7.44
C ASN A 78 -4.25 15.25 -6.63
N LEU A 79 -3.39 14.28 -6.97
CA LEU A 79 -2.11 14.01 -6.33
C LEU A 79 -1.28 15.28 -6.19
N GLN A 80 -0.68 15.46 -5.02
CA GLN A 80 0.25 16.54 -4.74
C GLN A 80 1.64 15.96 -4.54
N LEU A 81 2.69 16.74 -4.79
CA LEU A 81 4.06 16.29 -4.53
C LEU A 81 4.29 15.91 -3.07
N SER A 82 3.58 16.58 -2.15
CA SER A 82 3.57 16.28 -0.71
C SER A 82 2.94 14.93 -0.36
N ASP A 83 2.23 14.29 -1.29
CA ASP A 83 1.70 12.94 -1.09
C ASP A 83 2.77 11.86 -1.30
N SER A 84 3.99 12.24 -1.72
CA SER A 84 5.13 11.34 -1.85
C SER A 84 5.65 10.88 -0.49
N GLN A 85 5.18 9.73 -0.05
CA GLN A 85 5.57 9.15 1.23
C GLN A 85 5.18 7.67 1.29
N LYS A 86 5.46 7.07 2.44
CA LYS A 86 5.00 5.74 2.81
C LYS A 86 3.60 5.80 3.42
N TYR A 87 2.81 4.79 3.11
CA TYR A 87 1.47 4.54 3.63
C TYR A 87 1.35 3.06 4.01
N TRP A 88 0.30 2.75 4.78
CA TRP A 88 0.01 1.37 5.18
C TRP A 88 -1.47 1.05 5.00
N CYS A 89 -1.74 0.01 4.23
CA CYS A 89 -3.03 -0.66 4.26
C CYS A 89 -3.03 -1.62 5.45
N ALA A 90 -3.94 -1.43 6.40
CA ALA A 90 -4.02 -2.24 7.61
C ALA A 90 -5.39 -2.92 7.72
N VAL A 91 -5.40 -4.13 8.28
CA VAL A 91 -6.62 -4.87 8.59
C VAL A 91 -6.57 -5.28 10.05
N GLU A 92 -7.62 -4.93 10.77
CA GLU A 92 -7.79 -5.29 12.17
C GLU A 92 -8.11 -6.78 12.30
N ARG A 93 -7.36 -7.46 13.16
CA ARG A 93 -7.52 -8.90 13.42
C ARG A 93 -7.47 -9.21 14.90
N THR A 94 -8.00 -10.38 15.27
CA THR A 94 -7.81 -10.93 16.61
C THR A 94 -6.32 -11.25 16.82
N GLY A 95 -5.64 -10.45 17.65
CA GLY A 95 -4.21 -10.58 17.93
C GLY A 95 -3.42 -9.41 17.36
N PHE A 96 -2.78 -9.62 16.20
CA PHE A 96 -1.97 -8.60 15.51
C PHE A 96 -2.58 -8.22 14.17
N ASP A 97 -2.60 -6.92 13.90
CA ASP A 97 -3.02 -6.39 12.62
C ASP A 97 -2.06 -6.82 11.52
N THR A 98 -2.62 -7.05 10.34
CA THR A 98 -1.83 -7.32 9.13
C THR A 98 -1.74 -6.06 8.30
N TYR A 99 -0.55 -5.74 7.80
CA TYR A 99 -0.29 -4.54 7.04
C TYR A 99 0.36 -4.85 5.68
N VAL A 100 0.01 -4.05 4.68
CA VAL A 100 0.67 -3.96 3.37
C VAL A 100 1.26 -2.57 3.25
N GLU A 101 2.56 -2.51 2.95
CA GLU A 101 3.26 -1.24 2.76
C GLU A 101 3.00 -0.70 1.35
N VAL A 102 2.75 0.60 1.27
CA VAL A 102 2.57 1.31 0.00
C VAL A 102 3.56 2.46 -0.05
N GLN A 103 4.41 2.46 -1.07
CA GLN A 103 5.35 3.54 -1.36
C GLN A 103 4.84 4.31 -2.57
N LEU A 104 4.35 5.53 -2.34
CA LEU A 104 3.88 6.42 -3.40
C LEU A 104 4.93 7.51 -3.66
N THR A 105 5.29 7.68 -4.93
CA THR A 105 6.18 8.74 -5.40
C THR A 105 5.44 9.58 -6.42
N VAL A 106 5.24 10.87 -6.13
CA VAL A 106 4.59 11.81 -7.04
C VAL A 106 5.64 12.70 -7.70
N LYS A 107 5.63 12.77 -9.03
CA LYS A 107 6.55 13.56 -9.84
C LYS A 107 5.82 14.77 -10.44
N LYS A 108 6.55 15.87 -10.68
CA LYS A 108 6.02 16.98 -11.50
C LYS A 108 5.96 16.52 -12.95
N GLY A 109 4.80 16.65 -13.58
CA GLY A 109 4.69 16.53 -15.03
C GLY A 109 5.39 17.72 -15.69
N ILE A 110 6.31 17.47 -16.62
CA ILE A 110 6.92 18.53 -17.42
C ILE A 110 6.01 18.81 -18.62
N TYR A 111 5.09 19.75 -18.46
CA TYR A 111 4.30 20.27 -19.58
C TYR A 111 5.05 21.42 -20.25
N GLY A 112 6.15 21.11 -20.94
CA GLY A 112 6.95 22.11 -21.61
C GLY A 112 7.90 21.53 -22.66
N CYS A 113 8.13 22.29 -23.72
CA CYS A 113 9.17 22.00 -24.69
C CYS A 113 10.53 22.38 -24.07
N GLY A 114 11.33 21.39 -23.64
CA GLY A 114 12.68 21.63 -23.10
C GLY A 114 13.74 21.68 -24.21
N TYR A 115 14.82 22.43 -24.00
CA TYR A 115 16.00 22.47 -24.87
C TYR A 115 17.18 21.78 -24.16
N GLU A 116 17.61 20.62 -24.66
CA GLU A 116 18.85 19.94 -24.24
C GLU A 116 19.89 20.09 -25.37
N PRO A 117 21.17 20.42 -25.11
CA PRO A 117 22.16 20.69 -26.17
C PRO A 117 22.48 19.50 -27.10
N SER A 118 22.00 18.29 -26.79
CA SER A 118 22.38 17.02 -27.41
C SER A 118 21.28 16.40 -28.30
N TYR A 119 20.00 16.72 -28.05
CA TYR A 119 18.86 16.16 -28.79
C TYR A 119 17.79 17.25 -28.99
N ALA A 120 17.26 17.34 -30.21
CA ALA A 120 16.27 18.34 -30.63
C ALA A 120 15.07 18.46 -29.65
N MET A 121 14.36 19.60 -29.74
CA MET A 121 13.18 19.96 -28.94
C MET A 121 12.28 18.74 -28.67
N SER A 122 12.34 18.23 -27.44
CA SER A 122 11.61 17.05 -27.01
C SER A 122 10.40 17.49 -26.19
N CYS A 123 9.21 17.22 -26.70
CA CYS A 123 7.99 17.22 -25.89
C CYS A 123 7.97 15.90 -25.12
N PHE A 124 8.36 15.92 -23.85
CA PHE A 124 8.19 14.77 -22.97
C PHE A 124 6.72 14.72 -22.50
N PHE A 125 5.89 13.95 -23.19
CA PHE A 125 4.55 13.59 -22.73
C PHE A 125 4.65 12.33 -21.87
N ASP A 126 5.04 12.46 -20.61
CA ASP A 126 4.83 11.37 -19.65
C ASP A 126 3.36 11.42 -19.20
N ILE A 127 2.46 10.74 -19.94
CA ILE A 127 1.07 10.47 -19.53
C ILE A 127 0.99 9.24 -18.63
#